data_AF-A0A2K1E224-F1
#
_entry.id   AF-A0A2K1E224-F1
#
_cell.length_a   1.000
_cell.length_b   1.000
_cell.length_c   1.000
_cell.angle_alpha   90.00
_cell.angle_beta   90.00
_cell.angle_gamma   90.00
#
_symmetry.space_group_name_H-M   'P 1'
#
loop_
_entity.id
_entity.type
_entity.pdbx_description
1 polymer ?
#
loop_
_entity_poly.entity_id
_entity_poly.type
_entity_poly.pdbx_seq_one_letter_code
_entity_poly.pdbx_strand_id
1 'polypeptide(L)'
;MARRKLTNRQKTDTAKKYSKVEKMNKLIKQMADENLSPTERWRLLGPEMKAIILYRCHGGETVKSVCRDLGLEPATVYMAAFKDKEGFGADLKDAREHGQHALADTMLETPFRTDLNSQDKRLLFDACKFLTKTRGRETYGDKVELSGQVDTNVALPNWAFGQVIDATPQAEQLTDQSSDNGVPIDADYEEEKTPVDRKGD
;
A
#
# COMPACT_ATOMS: atom_id res chain seq x y z
N MET A 1 3.83 58.26 63.96
CA MET A 1 3.35 56.86 63.73
C MET A 1 4.50 55.89 63.98
N ALA A 2 4.46 55.15 65.09
CA ALA A 2 5.56 54.27 65.50
C ALA A 2 5.52 52.92 64.74
N ARG A 3 6.56 52.62 63.94
CA ARG A 3 6.77 51.29 63.35
C ARG A 3 7.10 50.30 64.48
N ARG A 4 6.13 49.45 64.87
CA ARG A 4 6.37 48.31 65.77
C ARG A 4 7.40 47.38 65.13
N LYS A 5 8.60 47.29 65.72
CA LYS A 5 9.63 46.32 65.32
C LYS A 5 9.18 44.92 65.74
N LEU A 6 9.05 44.01 64.79
CA LEU A 6 8.75 42.60 65.03
C LEU A 6 9.82 41.97 65.93
N THR A 7 9.39 41.25 66.96
CA THR A 7 10.28 40.51 67.87
C THR A 7 10.98 39.36 67.12
N ASN A 8 12.16 38.92 67.58
CA ASN A 8 12.95 37.89 66.89
C ASN A 8 12.16 36.57 66.64
N ARG A 9 11.24 36.21 67.55
CA ARG A 9 10.35 35.05 67.42
C ARG A 9 9.33 35.23 66.29
N GLN A 10 8.76 36.42 66.17
CA GLN A 10 7.84 36.77 65.08
C GLN A 10 8.56 36.77 63.73
N LYS A 11 9.82 37.21 63.67
CA LYS A 11 10.64 37.15 62.44
C LYS A 11 10.90 35.71 61.97
N THR A 12 11.22 34.79 62.90
CA THR A 12 11.46 33.38 62.56
C THR A 12 10.20 32.67 62.09
N ASP A 13 9.04 33.00 62.67
CA ASP A 13 7.75 32.40 62.26
C ASP A 13 7.27 32.95 60.91
N THR A 14 7.50 34.23 60.63
CA THR A 14 7.24 34.78 59.29
C THR A 14 8.15 34.14 58.24
N ALA A 15 9.45 33.96 58.51
CA ALA A 15 10.38 33.34 57.57
C ALA A 15 10.02 31.88 57.24
N LYS A 16 9.58 31.11 58.25
CA LYS A 16 9.07 29.74 58.04
C LYS A 16 7.79 29.69 57.22
N LYS A 17 6.91 30.69 57.37
CA LYS A 17 5.70 30.81 56.54
C LYS A 17 6.06 31.12 55.07
N TYR A 18 6.98 32.04 54.83
CA TYR A 18 7.42 32.37 53.47
C TYR A 18 8.10 31.18 52.77
N SER A 19 8.94 30.40 53.46
CA SER A 19 9.57 29.22 52.84
C SER A 19 8.56 28.09 52.55
N LYS A 20 7.51 27.94 53.36
CA LYS A 20 6.42 26.99 53.10
C LYS A 20 5.58 27.41 51.90
N VAL A 21 5.28 28.71 51.75
CA VAL A 21 4.56 29.26 50.59
C VAL A 21 5.40 29.11 49.32
N GLU A 22 6.70 29.31 49.39
CA GLU A 22 7.60 29.14 48.25
C GLU A 22 7.68 27.68 47.79
N LYS A 23 7.75 26.73 48.72
CA LYS A 23 7.65 25.29 48.42
C LYS A 23 6.30 24.91 47.82
N MET A 24 5.21 25.45 48.34
CA MET A 24 3.86 25.25 47.78
C MET A 24 3.73 25.79 46.36
N ASN A 25 4.23 27.01 46.10
CA ASN A 25 4.21 27.60 44.76
C ASN A 25 5.07 26.80 43.78
N LYS A 26 6.19 26.24 44.23
CA LYS A 26 7.05 25.36 43.42
C LYS A 26 6.34 24.06 43.06
N LEU A 27 5.61 23.47 44.01
CA LEU A 27 4.83 22.24 43.83
C LEU A 27 3.60 22.46 42.94
N ILE A 28 2.93 23.61 43.08
CA ILE A 28 1.84 24.04 42.18
C ILE A 28 2.38 24.25 40.76
N LYS A 29 3.57 24.85 40.61
CA LYS A 29 4.19 25.04 39.30
C LYS A 29 4.58 23.70 38.65
N GLN A 30 5.11 22.75 39.42
CA GLN A 30 5.39 21.40 38.94
C GLN A 30 4.11 20.65 38.54
N MET A 31 3.07 20.69 39.38
CA MET A 31 1.75 20.12 39.04
C MET A 31 1.12 20.83 37.85
N ALA A 32 1.30 22.14 37.69
CA ALA A 32 0.83 22.87 36.53
C ALA A 32 1.59 22.44 35.28
N ASP A 33 2.92 22.35 35.29
CA ASP A 33 3.72 21.91 34.14
C ASP A 33 3.41 20.45 33.74
N GLU A 34 3.16 19.57 34.72
CA GLU A 34 2.67 18.18 34.49
C GLU A 34 1.27 18.14 33.88
N ASN A 35 0.39 19.09 34.24
CA ASN A 35 -0.99 19.17 33.73
C ASN A 35 -1.18 20.12 32.53
N LEU A 36 -0.18 20.94 32.18
CA LEU A 36 -0.20 21.90 31.06
C LEU A 36 0.48 21.32 29.81
N SER A 37 1.28 20.25 29.96
CA SER A 37 1.84 19.44 28.86
C SER A 37 1.06 18.18 28.41
N PRO A 38 -0.28 18.01 28.58
CA PRO A 38 -1.01 16.83 28.07
C PRO A 38 -0.79 16.58 26.58
N THR A 39 -0.50 17.64 25.82
CA THR A 39 -0.20 17.54 24.38
C THR A 39 1.14 16.87 24.08
N GLU A 40 2.16 16.97 24.94
CA GLU A 40 3.46 16.31 24.70
C GLU A 40 3.40 14.81 24.97
N ARG A 41 2.61 14.39 25.96
CA ARG A 41 2.39 12.97 26.27
C ARG A 41 1.67 12.24 25.14
N TRP A 42 0.79 12.92 24.40
CA TRP A 42 0.12 12.37 23.20
C TRP A 42 1.00 12.43 21.94
N ARG A 43 2.13 13.16 21.96
CA ARG A 43 3.12 13.17 20.87
C ARG A 43 4.16 12.07 20.98
N LEU A 44 4.38 11.50 22.16
CA LEU A 44 5.37 10.46 22.37
C LEU A 44 4.73 9.08 22.27
N LEU A 45 5.02 8.41 21.15
CA LEU A 45 4.56 7.04 20.91
C LEU A 45 5.35 6.06 21.79
N GLY A 46 4.74 5.69 22.92
CA GLY A 46 5.28 4.71 23.85
C GLY A 46 5.41 3.31 23.23
N PRO A 47 6.27 2.44 23.80
CA PRO A 47 6.53 1.10 23.26
C PRO A 47 5.27 0.21 23.26
N GLU A 48 4.40 0.34 24.26
CA GLU A 48 3.12 -0.40 24.31
C GLU A 48 2.20 -0.01 23.16
N MET A 49 2.10 1.29 22.85
CA MET A 49 1.29 1.78 21.73
C MET A 49 1.86 1.30 20.38
N LYS A 50 3.18 1.24 20.23
CA LYS A 50 3.83 0.65 19.05
C LYS A 50 3.41 -0.81 18.87
N ALA A 51 3.48 -1.61 19.93
CA ALA A 51 3.09 -3.03 19.89
C ALA A 51 1.62 -3.22 19.51
N ILE A 52 0.71 -2.43 20.08
CA ILE A 52 -0.72 -2.47 19.73
C ILE A 52 -0.94 -2.13 18.25
N ILE A 53 -0.25 -1.10 17.74
CA ILE A 53 -0.36 -0.70 16.33
C ILE A 53 0.12 -1.83 15.42
N LEU A 54 1.25 -2.45 15.73
CA LEU A 54 1.78 -3.58 14.95
C LEU A 54 0.79 -4.75 14.94
N TYR A 55 0.31 -5.15 16.12
CA TYR A 55 -0.65 -6.25 16.24
C TYR A 55 -1.93 -6.03 15.42
N ARG A 56 -2.53 -4.84 15.49
CA ARG A 56 -3.74 -4.53 14.71
C ARG A 56 -3.45 -4.39 13.22
N CYS A 57 -2.28 -3.89 12.83
CA CYS A 57 -1.87 -3.86 11.43
C CYS A 57 -1.67 -5.26 10.85
N HIS A 58 -1.15 -6.22 11.64
CA HIS A 58 -1.11 -7.63 11.26
C HIS A 58 -2.50 -8.21 10.99
N GLY A 59 -3.53 -7.73 11.72
CA GLY A 59 -4.94 -8.08 11.48
C GLY A 59 -5.56 -7.42 10.24
N GLY A 60 -4.79 -6.65 9.47
CA GLY A 60 -5.30 -5.95 8.28
C GLY A 60 -5.96 -4.60 8.55
N GLU A 61 -5.97 -4.13 9.80
CA GLU A 61 -6.51 -2.81 10.12
C GLU A 61 -5.63 -1.68 9.58
N THR A 62 -6.26 -0.53 9.29
CA THR A 62 -5.53 0.65 8.84
C THR A 62 -4.89 1.39 10.01
N VAL A 63 -3.69 1.94 9.82
CA VAL A 63 -3.07 2.80 10.84
C VAL A 63 -3.98 3.95 11.26
N LYS A 64 -4.81 4.48 10.35
CA LYS A 64 -5.75 5.57 10.65
C LYS A 64 -6.89 5.14 11.56
N SER A 65 -7.45 3.93 11.37
CA SER A 65 -8.48 3.39 12.28
C SER A 65 -7.88 3.11 13.66
N VAL A 66 -6.71 2.47 13.71
CA VAL A 66 -6.03 2.19 14.98
C VAL A 66 -5.67 3.48 15.73
N CYS A 67 -5.17 4.50 15.02
CA CYS A 67 -4.86 5.79 15.63
C CYS A 67 -6.12 6.51 16.14
N ARG A 68 -7.25 6.40 15.43
CA ARG A 68 -8.53 6.97 15.89
C ARG A 68 -8.96 6.35 17.22
N ASP A 69 -8.82 5.03 17.37
CA ASP A 69 -9.20 4.33 18.60
C ASP A 69 -8.27 4.67 19.77
N LEU A 70 -6.97 4.89 19.49
CA LEU A 70 -5.96 5.26 20.48
C LEU A 70 -5.95 6.77 20.81
N GLY A 71 -6.74 7.59 20.11
CA GLY A 71 -6.71 9.05 20.25
C GLY A 71 -5.40 9.68 19.77
N LEU A 72 -4.68 9.02 18.86
CA LEU A 72 -3.41 9.47 18.32
C LEU A 72 -3.56 10.09 16.94
N GLU A 73 -2.67 11.02 16.61
CA GLU A 73 -2.57 11.52 15.25
C GLU A 73 -1.75 10.53 14.39
N PRO A 74 -2.23 10.14 13.19
CA PRO A 74 -1.50 9.23 12.31
C PRO A 74 -0.11 9.74 11.92
N ALA A 75 0.06 11.07 11.80
CA ALA A 75 1.34 11.70 11.49
C ALA A 75 2.42 11.32 12.50
N THR A 76 2.08 11.22 13.78
CA THR A 76 3.01 10.83 14.85
C THR A 76 3.56 9.41 14.64
N VAL A 77 2.71 8.48 14.22
CA VAL A 77 3.10 7.09 13.93
C VAL A 77 4.02 7.02 12.71
N TYR A 78 3.66 7.74 11.64
CA TYR A 78 4.50 7.80 10.44
C TYR A 78 5.86 8.46 10.69
N MET A 79 5.88 9.53 11.49
CA MET A 79 7.12 10.17 11.91
C MET A 79 7.99 9.27 12.79
N ALA A 80 7.38 8.45 13.66
CA ALA A 80 8.10 7.47 14.45
C ALA A 80 8.73 6.38 13.57
N ALA A 81 7.98 5.85 12.60
CA ALA A 81 8.48 4.86 11.63
C ALA A 81 9.57 5.43 10.71
N PHE A 82 9.49 6.72 10.36
CA PHE A 82 10.52 7.36 9.55
C PHE A 82 11.83 7.59 10.32
N LYS A 83 11.73 7.93 11.61
CA LYS A 83 12.89 8.16 12.48
C LYS A 83 13.61 6.86 12.84
N ASP A 84 12.85 5.78 13.05
CA ASP A 84 13.34 4.45 13.40
C ASP A 84 13.01 3.47 12.27
N LYS A 85 13.83 3.49 11.21
CA LYS A 85 13.59 2.70 10.00
C LYS A 85 13.85 1.21 10.19
N GLU A 86 14.86 0.87 10.98
CA GLU A 86 15.32 -0.52 11.16
C GLU A 86 14.55 -1.27 12.25
N GLY A 87 14.01 -0.57 13.24
CA GLY A 87 13.11 -1.17 14.23
C GLY A 87 11.65 -1.00 13.81
N PHE A 88 10.98 0.00 14.39
CA PHE A 88 9.53 0.16 14.24
C PHE A 88 9.07 0.32 12.79
N GLY A 89 9.86 0.96 11.92
CA GLY A 89 9.55 1.13 10.51
C GLY A 89 9.54 -0.18 9.72
N ALA A 90 10.51 -1.06 9.97
CA ALA A 90 10.60 -2.39 9.38
C ALA A 90 9.45 -3.27 9.89
N ASP A 91 9.26 -3.33 11.21
CA ASP A 91 8.16 -4.10 11.82
C ASP A 91 6.80 -3.67 11.28
N LEU A 92 6.58 -2.36 11.08
CA LEU A 92 5.33 -1.84 10.54
C LEU A 92 5.14 -2.19 9.06
N LYS A 93 6.22 -2.31 8.28
CA LYS A 93 6.16 -2.78 6.89
C LYS A 93 5.76 -4.25 6.86
N ASP A 94 6.40 -5.08 7.66
CA ASP A 94 6.13 -6.52 7.73
C ASP A 94 4.71 -6.79 8.24
N ALA A 95 4.26 -6.05 9.25
CA ALA A 95 2.88 -6.11 9.73
C ALA A 95 1.86 -5.80 8.62
N ARG A 96 2.16 -4.83 7.75
CA ARG A 96 1.30 -4.47 6.61
C ARG A 96 1.36 -5.47 5.47
N GLU A 97 2.44 -6.23 5.34
CA GLU A 97 2.54 -7.34 4.40
C GLU A 97 1.67 -8.49 4.87
N HIS A 98 1.83 -8.92 6.12
CA HIS A 98 0.99 -9.96 6.71
C HIS A 98 -0.50 -9.59 6.76
N GLY A 99 -0.82 -8.33 7.07
CA GLY A 99 -2.20 -7.84 7.07
C GLY A 99 -2.92 -7.95 5.72
N GLN A 100 -2.19 -8.17 4.62
CA GLN A 100 -2.82 -8.42 3.31
C GLN A 100 -3.55 -9.76 3.27
N HIS A 101 -3.02 -10.77 3.96
CA HIS A 101 -3.68 -12.07 4.06
C HIS A 101 -4.99 -11.95 4.84
N ALA A 102 -4.98 -11.21 5.96
CA ALA A 102 -6.20 -10.92 6.72
C ALA A 102 -7.24 -10.11 5.90
N LEU A 103 -6.78 -9.16 5.06
CA LEU A 103 -7.67 -8.45 4.14
C LEU A 103 -8.25 -9.37 3.05
N ALA A 104 -7.48 -10.37 2.60
CA ALA A 104 -7.97 -11.38 1.67
C ALA A 104 -9.08 -12.23 2.28
N ASP A 105 -8.94 -12.64 3.54
CA ASP A 105 -9.97 -13.38 4.27
C ASP A 105 -11.22 -12.51 4.48
N THR A 106 -11.04 -11.23 4.82
CA THR A 106 -12.14 -10.27 4.96
C THR A 106 -12.99 -10.16 3.69
N MET A 107 -12.38 -10.27 2.50
CA MET A 107 -13.11 -10.24 1.23
C MET A 107 -14.06 -11.44 1.07
N LEU A 108 -13.72 -12.61 1.63
CA LEU A 108 -14.57 -13.79 1.63
C LEU A 108 -15.74 -13.66 2.63
N GLU A 109 -15.53 -12.95 3.73
CA GLU A 109 -16.58 -12.70 4.74
C GLU A 109 -17.53 -11.56 4.37
N THR A 110 -17.06 -10.60 3.57
CA THR A 110 -17.81 -9.38 3.20
C THR A 110 -19.23 -9.63 2.67
N PRO A 111 -19.49 -10.64 1.79
CA PRO A 111 -20.83 -10.92 1.30
C PRO A 111 -21.82 -11.30 2.40
N PHE A 112 -21.35 -11.97 3.46
CA PHE A 112 -22.17 -12.49 4.55
C PHE A 112 -22.48 -11.47 5.64
N ARG A 113 -21.81 -10.30 5.63
CA ARG A 113 -22.09 -9.22 6.59
C ARG A 113 -23.52 -8.73 6.45
N THR A 114 -24.28 -8.74 7.52
CA THR A 114 -25.68 -8.29 7.54
C THR A 114 -25.84 -6.79 7.73
N ASP A 115 -24.80 -6.12 8.20
CA ASP A 115 -24.85 -4.73 8.67
C ASP A 115 -24.82 -3.70 7.52
N LEU A 116 -24.47 -4.13 6.31
CA LEU A 116 -24.15 -3.28 5.17
C LEU A 116 -25.10 -3.52 4.00
N ASN A 117 -25.44 -2.47 3.27
CA ASN A 117 -26.18 -2.58 2.01
C ASN A 117 -25.29 -3.25 0.93
N SER A 118 -25.91 -3.84 -0.11
CA SER A 118 -25.18 -4.51 -1.20
C SER A 118 -24.16 -3.59 -1.89
N GLN A 119 -24.45 -2.29 -2.00
CA GLN A 119 -23.51 -1.31 -2.58
C GLN A 119 -22.30 -1.09 -1.68
N ASP A 120 -22.50 -0.96 -0.37
CA ASP A 120 -21.41 -0.77 0.58
C ASP A 120 -20.53 -2.02 0.69
N LYS A 121 -21.13 -3.22 0.61
CA LYS A 121 -20.39 -4.49 0.55
C LYS A 121 -19.47 -4.54 -0.68
N ARG A 122 -19.97 -4.11 -1.83
CA ARG A 122 -19.16 -4.05 -3.06
C ARG A 122 -18.03 -3.04 -2.93
N LEU A 123 -18.32 -1.84 -2.41
CA LEU A 123 -17.29 -0.83 -2.18
C LEU A 123 -16.19 -1.33 -1.23
N LEU A 124 -16.58 -2.01 -0.14
CA LEU A 124 -15.63 -2.60 0.81
C LEU A 124 -14.77 -3.68 0.11
N PHE A 125 -15.40 -4.57 -0.65
CA PHE A 125 -14.71 -5.60 -1.41
C PHE A 125 -13.70 -5.00 -2.40
N ASP A 126 -14.13 -4.03 -3.20
CA ASP A 126 -13.27 -3.37 -4.20
C ASP A 126 -12.11 -2.61 -3.53
N ALA A 127 -12.35 -1.95 -2.40
CA ALA A 127 -11.31 -1.28 -1.62
C ALA A 127 -10.28 -2.27 -1.05
N CYS A 128 -10.74 -3.38 -0.47
CA CYS A 128 -9.87 -4.45 0.03
C CYS A 128 -9.06 -5.07 -1.12
N LYS A 129 -9.69 -5.39 -2.25
CA LYS A 129 -9.05 -5.93 -3.44
C LYS A 129 -7.96 -5.00 -3.98
N PHE A 130 -8.24 -3.71 -4.05
CA PHE A 130 -7.26 -2.73 -4.49
C PHE A 130 -6.05 -2.69 -3.56
N LEU A 131 -6.27 -2.63 -2.25
CA LEU A 131 -5.18 -2.56 -1.26
C LEU A 131 -4.29 -3.81 -1.25
N THR A 132 -4.88 -5.01 -1.32
CA THR A 132 -4.10 -6.26 -1.37
C THR A 132 -3.30 -6.35 -2.66
N LYS A 133 -3.90 -5.99 -3.81
CA LYS A 133 -3.22 -6.00 -5.11
C LYS A 133 -2.07 -4.98 -5.20
N THR A 134 -2.25 -3.78 -4.67
CA THR A 134 -1.21 -2.73 -4.74
C THR A 134 0.00 -3.07 -3.88
N ARG A 135 -0.21 -3.65 -2.69
CA ARG A 135 0.87 -3.92 -1.74
C ARG A 135 1.46 -5.33 -1.86
N GLY A 136 0.65 -6.32 -2.23
CA GLY A 136 1.02 -7.72 -2.41
C GLY A 136 0.98 -8.14 -3.87
N ARG A 137 1.56 -7.32 -4.76
CA ARG A 137 1.46 -7.50 -6.22
C ARG A 137 1.99 -8.86 -6.68
N GLU A 138 2.98 -9.41 -5.99
CA GLU A 138 3.52 -10.72 -6.32
C GLU A 138 2.51 -11.84 -6.08
N THR A 139 1.83 -11.84 -4.94
CA THR A 139 0.89 -12.89 -4.54
C THR A 139 -0.51 -12.67 -5.12
N TYR A 140 -1.03 -11.44 -5.01
CA TYR A 140 -2.42 -11.07 -5.31
C TYR A 140 -2.57 -10.20 -6.57
N GLY A 141 -1.47 -9.97 -7.29
CA GLY A 141 -1.52 -9.28 -8.58
C GLY A 141 -2.23 -10.09 -9.66
N ASP A 142 -2.71 -9.39 -10.69
CA ASP A 142 -3.31 -10.06 -11.85
C ASP A 142 -2.27 -10.96 -12.51
N LYS A 143 -2.63 -12.23 -12.71
CA LYS A 143 -1.84 -13.21 -13.46
C LYS A 143 -2.46 -13.34 -14.85
N VAL A 144 -1.68 -13.01 -15.87
CA VAL A 144 -2.09 -13.12 -17.27
C VAL A 144 -1.07 -13.99 -17.97
N GLU A 145 -1.52 -15.14 -18.45
CA GLU A 145 -0.72 -16.01 -19.31
C GLU A 145 -0.86 -15.53 -20.75
N LEU A 146 0.26 -15.22 -21.39
CA LEU A 146 0.31 -14.83 -22.80
C LEU A 146 0.77 -16.03 -23.62
N SER A 147 -0.19 -16.83 -24.10
CA SER A 147 0.09 -17.86 -25.09
C SER A 147 0.08 -17.22 -26.48
N GLY A 148 1.21 -16.63 -26.87
CA GLY A 148 1.43 -16.17 -28.24
C GLY A 148 2.51 -17.02 -28.89
N GLN A 149 2.15 -17.74 -29.96
CA GLN A 149 3.14 -18.06 -30.98
C GLN A 149 3.53 -16.71 -31.58
N VAL A 150 4.69 -16.20 -31.19
CA VAL A 150 5.24 -14.99 -31.77
C VAL A 150 5.56 -15.35 -33.21
N ASP A 151 4.62 -15.10 -34.12
CA ASP A 151 4.92 -15.02 -35.53
C ASP A 151 5.91 -13.87 -35.65
N THR A 152 7.19 -14.21 -35.65
CA THR A 152 8.26 -13.31 -36.02
C THR A 152 8.12 -13.04 -37.51
N ASN A 153 7.10 -12.29 -37.91
CA ASN A 153 7.21 -11.37 -39.02
C ASN A 153 8.16 -10.26 -38.58
N VAL A 154 9.42 -10.64 -38.34
CA VAL A 154 10.53 -9.71 -38.46
C VAL A 154 10.52 -9.34 -39.93
N ALA A 155 9.87 -8.23 -40.24
CA ALA A 155 10.14 -7.53 -41.47
C ALA A 155 11.61 -7.13 -41.40
N LEU A 156 12.48 -8.04 -41.87
CA LEU A 156 13.88 -7.75 -42.07
C LEU A 156 13.92 -6.49 -42.94
N PRO A 157 14.51 -5.39 -42.48
CA PRO A 157 14.60 -4.19 -43.29
C PRO A 157 15.35 -4.51 -44.60
N ASN A 158 14.92 -3.87 -45.68
CA ASN A 158 15.30 -4.16 -47.07
C ASN A 158 16.82 -4.24 -47.37
N TRP A 159 17.69 -3.79 -46.45
CA TRP A 159 19.14 -3.86 -46.59
C TRP A 159 19.72 -5.25 -46.24
N ALA A 160 18.92 -6.16 -45.69
CA ALA A 160 19.33 -7.55 -45.45
C ALA A 160 19.37 -8.42 -46.75
N PHE A 161 18.81 -7.92 -47.86
CA PHE A 161 18.73 -8.66 -49.14
C PHE A 161 19.74 -8.16 -50.19
N GLY A 162 21.02 -8.01 -49.81
CA GLY A 162 22.00 -7.44 -50.74
C GLY A 162 23.48 -7.74 -50.48
N GLN A 163 23.84 -8.60 -49.53
CA GLN A 163 25.20 -9.12 -49.45
C GLN A 163 25.22 -10.53 -50.01
N VAL A 164 25.71 -10.63 -51.25
CA VAL A 164 26.21 -11.88 -51.83
C VAL A 164 27.36 -12.32 -50.94
N ILE A 165 27.11 -13.27 -50.04
CA ILE A 165 28.18 -14.04 -49.44
C ILE A 165 28.63 -14.99 -50.55
N ASP A 166 29.84 -14.80 -51.08
CA ASP A 166 30.50 -15.77 -51.95
C ASP A 166 30.80 -17.04 -51.14
N ALA A 167 29.77 -17.83 -50.87
CA ALA A 167 29.93 -19.20 -50.42
C ALA A 167 30.07 -20.06 -51.67
N THR A 168 31.31 -20.38 -52.03
CA THR A 168 31.61 -21.47 -52.96
C THR A 168 30.87 -22.74 -52.50
N PRO A 169 29.97 -23.31 -53.30
CA PRO A 169 29.26 -24.51 -52.89
C PRO A 169 30.24 -25.69 -52.94
N GLN A 170 30.49 -26.33 -51.80
CA GLN A 170 31.01 -27.69 -51.79
C GLN A 170 29.93 -28.59 -52.40
N ALA A 171 30.28 -29.15 -53.55
CA ALA A 171 29.51 -30.21 -54.20
C ALA A 171 29.52 -31.47 -53.32
N GLU A 172 28.36 -32.14 -53.26
CA GLU A 172 28.06 -33.56 -52.94
C GLU A 172 26.73 -33.61 -52.16
N GLN A 173 25.64 -34.30 -52.51
CA GLN A 173 25.29 -35.31 -53.53
C GLN A 173 23.75 -35.33 -53.68
N LEU A 174 23.27 -35.50 -54.94
CA LEU A 174 22.17 -36.36 -55.45
C LEU A 174 20.89 -36.56 -54.60
N THR A 175 19.64 -36.55 -55.10
CA THR A 175 19.09 -36.88 -56.44
C THR A 175 17.62 -36.46 -56.55
N ASP A 176 17.24 -36.02 -57.74
CA ASP A 176 16.02 -36.29 -58.52
C ASP A 176 14.70 -36.64 -57.81
N GLN A 177 13.69 -35.78 -57.95
CA GLN A 177 12.45 -36.16 -58.64
C GLN A 177 11.92 -34.98 -59.47
N SER A 178 11.93 -35.20 -60.78
CA SER A 178 11.42 -34.35 -61.85
C SER A 178 9.89 -34.40 -61.96
N SER A 179 9.32 -33.22 -62.27
CA SER A 179 8.15 -32.94 -63.12
C SER A 179 6.88 -33.79 -62.96
N ASP A 180 5.73 -33.16 -62.74
CA ASP A 180 4.75 -33.01 -63.82
C ASP A 180 3.59 -32.04 -63.50
N ASN A 181 3.11 -31.37 -64.55
CA ASN A 181 1.83 -30.67 -64.72
C ASN A 181 1.66 -29.27 -64.08
N GLY A 182 1.98 -28.26 -64.89
CA GLY A 182 1.45 -26.90 -64.74
C GLY A 182 0.10 -26.73 -65.45
N VAL A 183 -0.74 -25.86 -64.89
CA VAL A 183 -1.72 -25.00 -65.62
C VAL A 183 -1.92 -23.72 -64.79
N PRO A 184 -1.95 -22.52 -65.42
CA PRO A 184 -2.06 -21.23 -64.75
C PRO A 184 -3.47 -20.91 -64.22
N ILE A 185 -3.52 -20.08 -63.18
CA ILE A 185 -4.72 -19.53 -62.57
C ILE A 185 -4.97 -18.14 -63.18
N ASP A 186 -6.00 -18.01 -64.00
CA ASP A 186 -6.69 -16.75 -64.31
C ASP A 186 -8.19 -17.06 -64.16
N ALA A 187 -8.82 -16.58 -63.08
CA ALA A 187 -9.62 -15.35 -63.04
C ALA A 187 -11.00 -15.55 -63.70
N ASP A 188 -12.05 -15.60 -62.88
CA ASP A 188 -13.33 -14.97 -63.18
C ASP A 188 -14.09 -14.66 -61.87
N TYR A 189 -14.47 -13.38 -61.78
CA TYR A 189 -15.37 -12.76 -60.82
C TYR A 189 -16.78 -13.36 -60.91
N GLU A 190 -17.53 -13.39 -59.81
CA GLU A 190 -18.81 -12.70 -59.66
C GLU A 190 -19.21 -12.62 -58.16
N GLU A 191 -19.50 -11.39 -57.72
CA GLU A 191 -20.15 -11.06 -56.45
C GLU A 191 -21.67 -11.28 -56.56
N GLU A 192 -22.32 -11.77 -55.50
CA GLU A 192 -23.31 -11.00 -54.72
C GLU A 192 -24.36 -11.85 -53.97
N LYS A 193 -24.62 -11.38 -52.75
CA LYS A 193 -25.88 -11.35 -51.98
C LYS A 193 -26.32 -12.57 -51.17
N THR A 194 -26.10 -12.40 -49.86
CA THR A 194 -26.89 -12.97 -48.75
C THR A 194 -28.31 -12.40 -48.71
N PRO A 195 -29.31 -13.15 -48.17
CA PRO A 195 -30.54 -12.56 -47.69
C PRO A 195 -30.52 -12.40 -46.16
N VAL A 196 -30.85 -11.18 -45.72
CA VAL A 196 -31.08 -10.77 -44.32
C VAL A 196 -32.53 -11.08 -43.92
N ASP A 197 -32.71 -11.52 -42.67
CA ASP A 197 -33.97 -11.77 -41.97
C ASP A 197 -35.04 -10.67 -42.08
N ARG A 198 -36.32 -11.09 -42.06
CA ARG A 198 -37.43 -10.23 -41.62
C ARG A 198 -38.45 -11.00 -40.77
N LYS A 199 -38.64 -10.52 -39.55
CA LYS A 199 -39.83 -10.72 -38.70
C LYS A 199 -41.10 -10.21 -39.40
N GLY A 200 -42.23 -10.84 -39.09
CA GLY A 200 -43.56 -10.23 -39.15
C GLY A 200 -44.64 -11.16 -39.70
N ASP A 201 -45.33 -11.89 -38.82
CA ASP A 201 -46.78 -11.80 -38.57
C ASP A 201 -47.14 -12.62 -37.31
#